data_AF-A0AAX3T7V3-F1
#
_entry.id   AF-A0AAX3T7V3-F1
#
_cell.length_a   1.000
_cell.length_b   1.000
_cell.length_c   1.000
_cell.angle_alpha   90.00
_cell.angle_beta   90.00
_cell.angle_gamma   90.00
#
_symmetry.space_group_name_H-M   'P 1'
#
loop_
_entity.id
_entity.type
_entity.pdbx_description
1 polymer ?
#
loop_
_entity_poly.entity_id
_entity_poly.type
_entity_poly.pdbx_seq_one_letter_code
_entity_poly.pdbx_strand_id
1 'polypeptide(L)'
;MMYVVIAVFVVVIAAALVVLLGMLIGAFSAMFTGMRDDLRHRRSAARSTTKASSTAGSGTSSSAPLADLADTIRLAQARRWASCQAIRQQLGDDAGAAVDSDAEGADFVASAADIWHGRATGDVEGGGTGVSALSRRRSRDRGELERFSSDPVGQIAWTTAAVADRISGFPAWQLDFFDRHAVRVDLEGEVTAISTVAVGLRDQLALLGAEPTGHLAADPQVVSTFVEKSLLLSGRLDELVRRLEAFAGYESIVARIQHRQEKQAWLDRVSGIDDFEHAVATEWDRAEGDRVRHLADESDVLASIYLDEIAPLAKSLTRD
;
A
#
# COMPACT_ATOMS: atom_id res chain seq x y z
N MET A 1 -17.63 -39.47 -12.95
CA MET A 1 -18.08 -38.33 -13.79
C MET A 1 -17.85 -36.96 -13.15
N MET A 2 -18.05 -36.78 -11.84
CA MET A 2 -17.87 -35.48 -11.15
C MET A 2 -16.44 -34.86 -11.29
N TYR A 3 -15.38 -35.66 -11.17
CA TYR A 3 -14.00 -35.17 -11.32
C TYR A 3 -13.65 -34.68 -12.73
N VAL A 4 -14.26 -35.25 -13.76
CA VAL A 4 -14.07 -34.80 -15.15
C VAL A 4 -14.75 -33.46 -15.37
N VAL A 5 -15.93 -33.25 -14.75
CA VAL A 5 -16.66 -31.97 -14.81
C VAL A 5 -15.88 -30.86 -14.10
N ILE A 6 -15.29 -31.14 -12.94
CA ILE A 6 -14.45 -30.18 -12.18
C ILE A 6 -13.19 -29.82 -13.00
N ALA A 7 -12.52 -30.81 -13.59
CA ALA A 7 -11.33 -30.56 -14.40
C ALA A 7 -11.64 -29.69 -15.63
N VAL A 8 -12.75 -29.95 -16.33
CA VAL A 8 -13.19 -29.13 -17.46
C VAL A 8 -13.54 -27.71 -17.01
N PHE A 9 -14.20 -27.55 -15.87
CA PHE A 9 -14.58 -26.25 -15.34
C PHE A 9 -13.35 -25.38 -14.97
N VAL A 10 -12.33 -25.99 -14.36
CA VAL A 10 -11.07 -25.31 -14.03
C VAL A 10 -10.33 -24.85 -15.30
N VAL A 11 -10.30 -25.69 -16.34
CA VAL A 11 -9.67 -25.34 -17.62
C VAL A 11 -10.43 -24.21 -18.33
N VAL A 12 -11.77 -24.23 -18.29
CA VAL A 12 -12.60 -23.16 -18.87
C VAL A 12 -12.39 -21.83 -18.14
N ILE A 13 -12.31 -21.84 -16.81
CA ILE A 13 -12.03 -20.62 -16.01
C ILE A 13 -10.62 -20.09 -16.30
N ALA A 14 -9.63 -20.98 -16.38
CA ALA A 14 -8.26 -20.59 -16.72
C ALA A 14 -8.18 -19.96 -18.11
N ALA A 15 -8.86 -20.54 -19.11
CA ALA A 15 -8.93 -19.97 -20.46
C ALA A 15 -9.65 -18.61 -20.46
N ALA A 16 -10.75 -18.46 -19.72
CA ALA A 16 -11.48 -17.19 -19.61
C ALA A 16 -10.63 -16.09 -18.94
N LEU A 17 -9.85 -16.43 -17.91
CA LEU A 17 -8.93 -15.49 -17.25
C LEU A 17 -7.80 -15.05 -18.17
N VAL A 18 -7.23 -15.95 -18.99
CA VAL A 18 -6.19 -15.60 -19.98
C VAL A 18 -6.75 -14.67 -21.05
N VAL A 19 -7.99 -14.90 -21.52
CA VAL A 19 -8.65 -14.02 -22.49
C VAL A 19 -8.95 -12.63 -21.90
N LEU A 20 -9.41 -12.57 -20.64
CA LEU A 20 -9.64 -11.30 -19.94
C LEU A 20 -8.33 -10.52 -19.71
N LEU A 21 -7.25 -11.21 -19.35
CA LEU A 21 -5.93 -10.61 -19.21
C LEU A 21 -5.41 -10.07 -20.55
N GLY A 22 -5.64 -10.80 -21.65
CA GLY A 22 -5.31 -10.36 -23.00
C GLY A 22 -6.11 -9.14 -23.47
N MET A 23 -7.40 -9.04 -23.11
CA MET A 23 -8.21 -7.86 -23.42
C MET A 23 -7.77 -6.62 -22.64
N LEU A 24 -7.36 -6.78 -21.37
CA LEU A 24 -6.79 -5.68 -20.58
C LEU A 24 -5.48 -5.15 -21.21
N ILE A 25 -4.60 -6.04 -21.67
CA ILE A 25 -3.34 -5.64 -22.33
C ILE A 25 -3.58 -4.98 -23.70
N GLY A 26 -4.60 -5.44 -24.45
CA GLY A 26 -5.01 -4.86 -25.73
C GLY A 26 -5.59 -3.44 -25.62
N ALA A 27 -6.39 -3.17 -24.57
CA ALA A 27 -6.98 -1.85 -24.32
C ALA A 27 -5.91 -0.80 -23.94
N PHE A 28 -4.88 -1.20 -23.20
CA PHE A 28 -3.76 -0.31 -22.85
C PHE A 28 -2.83 0.00 -24.06
N SER A 29 -2.66 -0.95 -24.99
CA SER A 29 -1.82 -0.74 -26.19
C SER A 29 -2.47 0.20 -27.22
N ALA A 30 -3.80 0.19 -27.34
CA ALA A 30 -4.53 1.14 -28.20
C ALA A 30 -4.47 2.58 -27.65
N MET A 31 -4.49 2.76 -26.33
CA MET A 31 -4.41 4.07 -25.68
C MET A 31 -3.00 4.68 -25.76
N PHE A 32 -1.94 3.85 -25.71
CA PHE A 32 -0.56 4.31 -25.86
C PHE A 32 -0.18 4.67 -27.31
N THR A 33 -0.79 4.01 -28.30
CA THR A 33 -0.53 4.30 -29.72
C THR A 33 -1.23 5.60 -30.15
N GLY A 34 -2.48 5.82 -29.71
CA GLY A 34 -3.21 7.08 -29.98
C GLY A 34 -2.55 8.33 -29.36
N MET A 35 -1.96 8.20 -28.17
CA MET A 35 -1.26 9.32 -27.51
C MET A 35 0.09 9.64 -28.17
N ARG A 36 0.77 8.65 -28.75
CA ARG A 36 2.03 8.82 -29.48
C ARG A 36 1.82 9.49 -30.84
N ASP A 37 0.69 9.26 -31.50
CA ASP A 37 0.33 9.91 -32.75
C ASP A 37 -0.17 11.36 -32.53
N ASP A 38 -0.87 11.65 -31.43
CA ASP A 38 -1.25 13.04 -31.07
C ASP A 38 -0.02 13.92 -30.76
N LEU A 39 0.99 13.36 -30.08
CA LEU A 39 2.27 14.05 -29.83
C LEU A 39 3.07 14.32 -31.12
N ARG A 40 2.96 13.46 -32.14
CA ARG A 40 3.60 13.67 -33.45
C ARG A 40 2.86 14.70 -34.29
N HIS A 41 1.53 14.77 -34.22
CA HIS A 41 0.76 15.82 -34.88
C HIS A 41 0.98 17.20 -34.24
N ARG A 42 1.08 17.30 -32.91
CA ARG A 42 1.41 18.56 -32.23
C ARG A 42 2.81 19.08 -32.54
N ARG A 43 3.82 18.20 -32.67
CA ARG A 43 5.18 18.61 -33.12
C ARG A 43 5.21 19.09 -34.57
N SER A 44 4.40 18.48 -35.43
CA SER A 44 4.29 18.89 -36.84
C SER A 44 3.61 20.25 -36.99
N ALA A 45 2.55 20.49 -36.21
CA ALA A 45 1.82 21.77 -36.18
C ALA A 45 2.63 22.92 -35.56
N ALA A 46 3.45 22.63 -34.54
CA ALA A 46 4.36 23.62 -33.95
C ALA A 46 5.48 24.03 -34.91
N ARG A 47 5.93 23.13 -35.80
CA ARG A 47 7.01 23.41 -36.75
C ARG A 47 6.56 24.20 -37.98
N SER A 48 5.27 24.13 -38.34
CA SER A 48 4.66 24.94 -39.40
C SER A 48 4.29 26.35 -38.94
N THR A 49 3.99 26.57 -37.66
CA THR A 49 3.77 27.92 -37.10
C THR A 49 5.06 28.70 -36.89
N THR A 50 6.20 28.06 -36.58
CA THR A 50 7.49 28.78 -36.46
C THR A 50 8.02 29.29 -37.80
N LYS A 51 7.65 28.69 -38.93
CA LYS A 51 8.12 29.13 -40.26
C LYS A 51 7.30 30.31 -40.83
N ALA A 52 6.17 30.65 -40.21
CA ALA A 52 5.29 31.74 -40.64
C ALA A 52 5.47 33.04 -39.81
N SER A 53 6.25 33.04 -38.73
CA SER A 53 6.33 34.18 -37.80
C SER A 53 7.61 35.02 -37.90
N SER A 54 8.43 34.87 -38.95
CA SER A 54 9.66 35.66 -39.09
C SER A 54 9.45 37.09 -39.60
N THR A 55 8.21 37.59 -39.63
CA THR A 55 7.90 38.94 -40.15
C THR A 55 6.81 39.62 -39.33
N ALA A 56 7.12 40.01 -38.08
CA ALA A 56 6.45 41.13 -37.40
C ALA A 56 7.12 41.47 -36.05
N GLY A 57 7.73 42.66 -35.99
CA GLY A 57 7.57 43.65 -34.92
C GLY A 57 7.81 43.26 -33.45
N SER A 58 8.98 43.68 -32.95
CA SER A 58 9.21 44.38 -31.68
C SER A 58 8.41 44.01 -30.41
N GLY A 59 9.13 43.56 -29.38
CA GLY A 59 8.88 43.97 -27.99
C GLY A 59 8.22 42.98 -27.03
N THR A 60 8.32 41.67 -27.24
CA THR A 60 7.85 40.68 -26.25
C THR A 60 8.90 40.45 -25.14
N SER A 61 8.48 40.74 -23.92
CA SER A 61 9.22 40.70 -22.65
C SER A 61 10.18 39.52 -22.51
N SER A 62 11.43 39.80 -22.14
CA SER A 62 12.45 38.80 -21.80
C SER A 62 12.06 37.88 -20.62
N SER A 63 10.99 38.20 -19.88
CA SER A 63 10.49 37.42 -18.74
C SER A 63 9.47 36.34 -19.09
N ALA A 64 8.91 36.32 -20.31
CA ALA A 64 7.88 35.35 -20.69
C ALA A 64 8.30 33.86 -20.55
N PRO A 65 9.51 33.41 -20.96
CA PRO A 65 9.87 32.00 -20.89
C PRO A 65 10.13 31.50 -19.46
N LEU A 66 10.60 32.37 -18.58
CA LEU A 66 10.88 32.01 -17.18
C LEU A 66 9.57 31.92 -16.36
N ALA A 67 8.60 32.78 -16.65
CA ALA A 67 7.27 32.70 -16.05
C ALA A 67 6.53 31.38 -16.42
N ASP A 68 6.56 31.00 -17.71
CA ASP A 68 5.96 29.74 -18.17
C ASP A 68 6.64 28.50 -17.56
N LEU A 69 7.97 28.55 -17.42
CA LEU A 69 8.74 27.52 -16.72
C LEU A 69 8.30 27.41 -15.25
N ALA A 70 8.20 28.54 -14.53
CA ALA A 70 7.82 28.55 -13.13
C ALA A 70 6.44 27.90 -12.90
N ASP A 71 5.46 28.22 -13.74
CA ASP A 71 4.13 27.60 -13.69
C ASP A 71 4.18 26.10 -13.99
N THR A 72 4.96 25.69 -15.00
CA THR A 72 5.15 24.28 -15.35
C THR A 72 5.76 23.48 -14.19
N ILE A 73 6.80 24.02 -13.55
CA ILE A 73 7.47 23.38 -12.40
C ILE A 73 6.52 23.32 -11.21
N ARG A 74 5.76 24.38 -10.92
CA ARG A 74 4.78 24.41 -9.84
C ARG A 74 3.68 23.36 -10.03
N LEU A 75 3.13 23.22 -11.23
CA LEU A 75 2.14 22.19 -11.56
C LEU A 75 2.72 20.77 -11.45
N ALA A 76 3.98 20.57 -11.85
CA ALA A 76 4.65 19.29 -11.69
C ALA A 76 4.88 18.95 -10.20
N GLN A 77 5.32 19.91 -9.39
CA GLN A 77 5.49 19.74 -7.95
C GLN A 77 4.18 19.42 -7.24
N ALA A 78 3.09 20.12 -7.57
CA ALA A 78 1.77 19.85 -7.00
C ALA A 78 1.29 18.42 -7.30
N ARG A 79 1.50 17.93 -8.54
CA ARG A 79 1.17 16.55 -8.91
C ARG A 79 1.99 15.53 -8.12
N ARG A 80 3.30 15.71 -8.03
CA ARG A 80 4.19 14.81 -7.27
C ARG A 80 3.81 14.76 -5.78
N TRP A 81 3.50 15.91 -5.19
CA TRP A 81 3.01 16.00 -3.82
C TRP A 81 1.69 15.24 -3.65
N ALA A 82 0.73 15.44 -4.56
CA ALA A 82 -0.55 14.74 -4.53
C ALA A 82 -0.38 13.21 -4.65
N SER A 83 0.50 12.72 -5.53
CA SER A 83 0.82 11.29 -5.62
C SER A 83 1.40 10.74 -4.32
N CYS A 84 2.40 11.41 -3.73
CA CYS A 84 2.99 10.97 -2.46
C CYS A 84 1.93 10.95 -1.34
N GLN A 85 1.11 12.00 -1.25
CA GLN A 85 0.08 12.11 -0.23
C GLN A 85 -1.01 11.03 -0.39
N ALA A 86 -1.42 10.72 -1.62
CA ALA A 86 -2.39 9.66 -1.88
C ALA A 86 -1.87 8.29 -1.42
N ILE A 87 -0.61 7.97 -1.73
CA ILE A 87 0.04 6.73 -1.25
C ILE A 87 0.07 6.70 0.28
N ARG A 88 0.47 7.81 0.93
CA ARG A 88 0.52 7.89 2.39
C ARG A 88 -0.84 7.72 3.06
N GLN A 89 -1.90 8.28 2.49
CA GLN A 89 -3.26 8.11 2.98
C GLN A 89 -3.70 6.65 2.89
N GLN A 90 -3.46 6.01 1.74
CA GLN A 90 -3.76 4.58 1.56
C GLN A 90 -3.05 3.71 2.61
N LEU A 91 -1.76 3.95 2.87
CA LEU A 91 -1.01 3.24 3.91
C LEU A 91 -1.59 3.42 5.32
N GLY A 92 -2.13 4.61 5.61
CA GLY A 92 -2.73 4.94 6.91
C GLY A 92 -4.12 4.33 7.12
N ASP A 93 -4.96 4.34 6.09
CA ASP A 93 -6.31 3.77 6.13
C ASP A 93 -6.26 2.25 6.36
N ASP A 94 -5.31 1.58 5.70
CA ASP A 94 -5.14 0.12 5.83
C ASP A 94 -4.47 -0.26 7.16
N ALA A 95 -3.79 0.67 7.85
CA ALA A 95 -3.17 0.41 9.16
C ALA A 95 -4.21 0.23 10.28
N GLY A 96 -5.39 0.85 10.16
CA GLY A 96 -6.50 0.65 11.09
C GLY A 96 -7.07 -0.77 11.12
N ALA A 97 -6.74 -1.60 10.13
CA ALA A 97 -7.16 -3.00 10.04
C ALA A 97 -6.11 -4.00 10.60
N ALA A 98 -4.87 -3.56 10.81
CA ALA A 98 -3.77 -4.38 11.31
C ALA A 98 -3.51 -4.09 12.80
N VAL A 99 -4.44 -4.50 13.65
CA VAL A 99 -4.23 -4.50 15.12
C VAL A 99 -3.46 -5.78 15.48
N ASP A 100 -2.36 -5.59 16.21
CA ASP A 100 -1.49 -6.59 16.85
C ASP A 100 -0.50 -7.35 15.95
N SER A 101 0.51 -6.66 15.43
CA SER A 101 1.81 -7.31 15.19
C SER A 101 2.95 -6.53 15.87
N ASP A 102 3.44 -7.08 16.97
CA ASP A 102 4.76 -6.81 17.58
C ASP A 102 5.91 -7.26 16.65
N ALA A 103 5.76 -7.05 15.34
CA ALA A 103 6.85 -7.26 14.40
C ALA A 103 7.82 -6.10 14.57
N GLU A 104 9.06 -6.41 14.96
CA GLU A 104 10.21 -5.52 14.77
C GLU A 104 10.29 -5.19 13.27
N GLY A 105 9.53 -4.18 12.84
CA GLY A 105 9.52 -3.72 11.46
C GLY A 105 10.94 -3.34 11.06
N ALA A 106 11.33 -3.74 9.86
CA ALA A 106 12.54 -3.20 9.27
C ALA A 106 12.40 -1.67 9.24
N ASP A 107 13.31 -0.95 9.90
CA ASP A 107 13.24 0.50 10.06
C ASP A 107 13.76 1.18 8.77
N PHE A 108 13.00 1.05 7.67
CA PHE A 108 13.41 1.58 6.37
C PHE A 108 13.33 3.10 6.35
N VAL A 109 12.39 3.71 7.09
CA VAL A 109 12.29 5.18 7.20
C VAL A 109 13.55 5.76 7.82
N ALA A 110 14.10 5.12 8.85
CA ALA A 110 15.42 5.46 9.37
C ALA A 110 16.51 5.32 8.30
N SER A 111 16.56 4.19 7.60
CA SER A 111 17.58 3.95 6.57
C SER A 111 17.55 5.03 5.47
N ALA A 112 16.37 5.35 4.95
CA ALA A 112 16.18 6.42 3.96
C ALA A 112 16.60 7.79 4.52
N ALA A 113 16.30 8.08 5.78
CA ALA A 113 16.75 9.31 6.44
C ALA A 113 18.28 9.36 6.62
N ASP A 114 18.94 8.24 6.90
CA ASP A 114 20.42 8.18 6.94
C ASP A 114 21.02 8.52 5.59
N ILE A 115 20.53 7.88 4.52
CA ILE A 115 20.96 8.16 3.14
C ILE A 115 20.71 9.63 2.80
N TRP A 116 19.53 10.14 3.12
CA TRP A 116 19.15 11.53 2.85
C TRP A 116 20.12 12.53 3.48
N HIS A 117 20.55 12.26 4.71
CA HIS A 117 21.47 13.11 5.46
C HIS A 117 22.95 12.79 5.20
N GLY A 118 23.26 11.84 4.31
CA GLY A 118 24.64 11.44 4.01
C GLY A 118 25.34 10.73 5.18
N ARG A 119 24.57 10.14 6.11
CA ARG A 119 25.12 9.32 7.19
C ARG A 119 25.51 7.95 6.61
N ALA A 120 26.73 7.51 6.89
CA ALA A 120 27.22 6.22 6.41
C ALA A 120 26.28 5.09 6.87
N THR A 121 25.77 4.31 5.92
CA THR A 121 24.91 3.14 6.17
C THR A 121 25.69 1.91 6.64
N GLY A 122 27.01 2.00 6.81
CA GLY A 122 27.84 0.90 7.28
C GLY A 122 29.20 1.35 7.82
N ASP A 123 29.39 1.13 9.11
CA ASP A 123 30.65 0.71 9.73
C ASP A 123 30.28 -0.04 11.03
N VAL A 124 29.78 -1.26 10.88
CA VAL A 124 29.70 -2.26 11.97
C VAL A 124 30.40 -3.54 11.51
N GLU A 125 31.67 -3.41 11.14
CA GLU A 125 32.67 -4.49 11.30
C GLU A 125 33.54 -4.27 12.55
N GLY A 126 33.11 -3.41 13.46
CA GLY A 126 33.73 -3.22 14.77
C GLY A 126 32.97 -3.98 15.85
N GLY A 127 33.55 -5.06 16.37
CA GLY A 127 33.04 -5.83 17.52
C GLY A 127 32.89 -4.98 18.78
N GLY A 128 31.75 -4.29 18.91
CA GLY A 128 31.37 -3.48 20.06
C GLY A 128 29.95 -3.83 20.48
N THR A 129 29.84 -4.37 21.69
CA THR A 129 28.62 -4.70 22.46
C THR A 129 27.35 -3.97 22.00
N GLY A 130 26.35 -4.73 21.57
CA GLY A 130 25.13 -4.33 20.83
C GLY A 130 24.10 -3.42 21.51
N VAL A 131 24.53 -2.49 22.38
CA VAL A 131 23.63 -1.56 23.09
C VAL A 131 23.73 -0.12 22.54
N SER A 132 24.78 0.22 21.78
CA SER A 132 25.02 1.61 21.29
C SER A 132 24.53 1.93 19.87
N ALA A 133 24.19 0.93 19.05
CA ALA A 133 23.66 1.15 17.69
C ALA A 133 22.13 1.35 17.71
N LEU A 134 21.41 0.52 18.47
CA LEU A 134 19.95 0.61 18.65
C LEU A 134 19.51 1.88 19.40
N SER A 135 20.30 2.34 20.37
CA SER A 135 20.02 3.56 21.13
C SER A 135 20.25 4.85 20.33
N ARG A 136 21.24 4.87 19.40
CA ARG A 136 21.43 5.97 18.45
C ARG A 136 20.32 6.05 17.40
N ARG A 137 19.75 4.90 17.00
CA ARG A 137 18.59 4.84 16.08
C ARG A 137 17.30 5.36 16.72
N ARG A 138 17.07 5.07 18.00
CA ARG A 138 15.88 5.53 18.77
C ARG A 138 15.89 7.02 19.14
N SER A 139 17.06 7.65 19.19
CA SER A 139 17.22 9.08 19.50
C SER A 139 17.36 9.93 18.24
N ARG A 140 16.57 9.62 17.20
CA ARG A 140 16.51 10.49 16.02
C ARG A 140 15.75 11.76 16.37
N ASP A 141 16.33 12.91 16.04
CA ASP A 141 15.66 14.20 16.21
C ASP A 141 14.38 14.19 15.36
N ARG A 142 13.22 14.21 16.03
CA ARG A 142 11.90 14.26 15.39
C ARG A 142 11.83 15.40 14.38
N GLY A 143 12.53 16.51 14.64
CA GLY A 143 12.65 17.64 13.73
C GLY A 143 13.43 17.35 12.44
N GLU A 144 14.36 16.39 12.43
CA GLU A 144 15.05 15.94 11.20
C GLU A 144 14.11 15.11 10.33
N LEU A 145 13.34 14.20 10.93
CA LEU A 145 12.39 13.36 10.21
C LEU A 145 11.23 14.17 9.63
N GLU A 146 10.75 15.17 10.37
CA GLU A 146 9.74 16.13 9.89
C GLU A 146 10.27 16.94 8.71
N ARG A 147 11.52 17.43 8.77
CA ARG A 147 12.17 18.14 7.65
C ARG A 147 12.36 17.24 6.43
N PHE A 148 12.80 16.00 6.62
CA PHE A 148 12.94 15.01 5.55
C PHE A 148 11.60 14.72 4.86
N SER A 149 10.53 14.51 5.64
CA SER A 149 9.19 14.23 5.11
C SER A 149 8.48 15.44 4.50
N SER A 150 8.92 16.66 4.83
CA SER A 150 8.36 17.92 4.32
C SER A 150 9.12 18.47 3.11
N ASP A 151 10.34 17.98 2.85
CA ASP A 151 11.11 18.36 1.66
C ASP A 151 10.42 17.83 0.38
N PRO A 152 10.27 18.64 -0.69
CA PRO A 152 9.59 18.22 -1.91
C PRO A 152 10.18 16.98 -2.60
N VAL A 153 11.49 16.75 -2.45
CA VAL A 153 12.20 15.57 -2.99
C VAL A 153 12.34 14.51 -1.90
N GLY A 154 12.59 14.91 -0.65
CA GLY A 154 12.71 14.03 0.51
C GLY A 154 11.44 13.22 0.78
N GLN A 155 10.25 13.80 0.57
CA GLN A 155 8.98 13.09 0.70
C GLN A 155 8.88 11.86 -0.22
N ILE A 156 9.56 11.84 -1.37
CA ILE A 156 9.53 10.70 -2.29
C ILE A 156 10.25 9.53 -1.64
N ALA A 157 11.48 9.75 -1.16
CA ALA A 157 12.26 8.74 -0.46
C ALA A 157 11.60 8.30 0.86
N TRP A 158 11.03 9.24 1.61
CA TRP A 158 10.26 8.93 2.82
C TRP A 158 9.07 8.03 2.52
N THR A 159 8.30 8.34 1.47
CA THR A 159 7.11 7.56 1.09
C THR A 159 7.50 6.17 0.60
N THR A 160 8.59 6.04 -0.17
CA THR A 160 9.14 4.73 -0.54
C THR A 160 9.48 3.89 0.69
N ALA A 161 10.14 4.48 1.68
CA ALA A 161 10.48 3.77 2.91
C ALA A 161 9.24 3.35 3.70
N ALA A 162 8.23 4.20 3.79
CA ALA A 162 6.95 3.84 4.43
C ALA A 162 6.22 2.70 3.71
N VAL A 163 6.28 2.65 2.36
CA VAL A 163 5.77 1.52 1.57
C VAL A 163 6.54 0.24 1.89
N ALA A 164 7.87 0.30 1.98
CA ALA A 164 8.70 -0.85 2.33
C ALA A 164 8.41 -1.36 3.75
N ASP A 165 8.30 -0.46 4.73
CA ASP A 165 7.91 -0.79 6.10
C ASP A 165 6.58 -1.55 6.08
N ARG A 166 5.59 -1.02 5.35
CA ARG A 166 4.27 -1.64 5.21
C ARG A 166 4.34 -3.04 4.61
N ILE A 167 5.06 -3.21 3.49
CA ILE A 167 5.23 -4.53 2.86
C ILE A 167 5.84 -5.52 3.84
N SER A 168 6.91 -5.11 4.53
CA SER A 168 7.62 -5.97 5.48
C SER A 168 6.77 -6.42 6.66
N GLY A 169 5.78 -5.60 7.04
CA GLY A 169 4.84 -5.88 8.11
C GLY A 169 3.75 -6.90 7.77
N PHE A 170 3.51 -7.20 6.49
CA PHE A 170 2.52 -8.21 6.11
C PHE A 170 3.04 -9.64 6.39
N PRO A 171 2.32 -10.48 7.15
CA PRO A 171 2.69 -11.89 7.29
C PRO A 171 2.81 -12.62 5.95
N ALA A 172 1.94 -12.29 4.99
CA ALA A 172 2.01 -12.81 3.63
C ALA A 172 3.35 -12.56 2.95
N TRP A 173 4.06 -11.49 3.29
CA TRP A 173 5.41 -11.23 2.77
C TRP A 173 6.38 -12.36 3.07
N GLN A 174 6.22 -13.04 4.21
CA GLN A 174 7.10 -14.13 4.63
C GLN A 174 6.82 -15.45 3.91
N LEU A 175 5.84 -15.51 3.00
CA LEU A 175 5.53 -16.71 2.25
C LEU A 175 6.63 -17.01 1.21
N ASP A 176 7.10 -18.27 1.18
CA ASP A 176 8.01 -18.79 0.15
C ASP A 176 7.46 -18.67 -1.29
N PHE A 177 6.18 -18.33 -1.44
CA PHE A 177 5.56 -18.08 -2.74
C PHE A 177 6.35 -17.04 -3.55
N PHE A 178 6.77 -15.94 -2.92
CA PHE A 178 7.47 -14.86 -3.62
C PHE A 178 8.85 -15.31 -4.14
N ASP A 179 9.58 -16.11 -3.35
CA ASP A 179 10.90 -16.63 -3.72
C ASP A 179 10.80 -17.72 -4.79
N ARG A 180 9.86 -18.66 -4.63
CA ARG A 180 9.66 -19.75 -5.59
C ARG A 180 9.30 -19.27 -7.00
N HIS A 181 8.66 -18.11 -7.11
CA HIS A 181 8.30 -17.53 -8.40
C HIS A 181 9.25 -16.39 -8.83
N ALA A 182 10.33 -16.14 -8.08
CA ALA A 182 11.28 -15.06 -8.32
C ALA A 182 10.62 -13.67 -8.48
N VAL A 183 9.59 -13.41 -7.66
CA VAL A 183 8.84 -12.14 -7.65
C VAL A 183 9.01 -11.34 -6.35
N ARG A 184 9.88 -11.79 -5.43
CA ARG A 184 10.22 -11.04 -4.22
C ARG A 184 11.07 -9.83 -4.58
N VAL A 185 10.53 -8.64 -4.34
CA VAL A 185 11.29 -7.38 -4.48
C VAL A 185 12.24 -7.21 -3.29
N ASP A 186 13.48 -6.81 -3.57
CA ASP A 186 14.44 -6.38 -2.55
C ASP A 186 14.02 -5.00 -2.00
N LEU A 187 13.34 -5.00 -0.85
CA LEU A 187 12.83 -3.78 -0.21
C LEU A 187 13.96 -2.82 0.17
N GLU A 188 15.07 -3.34 0.71
CA GLU A 188 16.21 -2.53 1.13
C GLU A 188 16.91 -1.93 -0.09
N GLY A 189 17.12 -2.74 -1.13
CA GLY A 189 17.67 -2.29 -2.40
C GLY A 189 16.85 -1.19 -3.07
N GLU A 190 15.52 -1.32 -3.10
CA GLU A 190 14.63 -0.29 -3.68
C GLU A 190 14.64 1.01 -2.87
N VAL A 191 14.55 0.93 -1.53
CA VAL A 191 14.63 2.12 -0.65
C VAL A 191 15.97 2.81 -0.83
N THR A 192 17.07 2.05 -0.86
CA THR A 192 18.42 2.58 -1.05
C THR A 192 18.57 3.25 -2.41
N ALA A 193 18.10 2.59 -3.47
CA ALA A 193 18.19 3.09 -4.83
C ALA A 193 17.40 4.40 -5.02
N ILE A 194 16.15 4.45 -4.56
CA ILE A 194 15.31 5.64 -4.68
C ILE A 194 15.86 6.78 -3.80
N SER A 195 16.27 6.50 -2.57
CA SER A 195 16.85 7.51 -1.67
C SER A 195 18.13 8.11 -2.23
N THR A 196 19.01 7.29 -2.80
CA THR A 196 20.26 7.75 -3.44
C THR A 196 19.97 8.65 -4.65
N VAL A 197 19.02 8.27 -5.49
CA VAL A 197 18.62 9.09 -6.65
C VAL A 197 17.97 10.41 -6.18
N ALA A 198 17.14 10.37 -5.14
CA ALA A 198 16.52 11.56 -4.55
C ALA A 198 17.58 12.55 -4.03
N VAL A 199 18.60 12.06 -3.31
CA VAL A 199 19.74 12.87 -2.85
C VAL A 199 20.48 13.50 -4.03
N GLY A 200 20.81 12.71 -5.05
CA GLY A 200 21.47 13.22 -6.24
C GLY A 200 20.67 14.30 -6.98
N LEU A 201 19.33 14.16 -7.03
CA LEU A 201 18.45 15.17 -7.63
C LEU A 201 18.35 16.43 -6.77
N ARG A 202 18.27 16.30 -5.44
CA ARG A 202 18.33 17.44 -4.51
C ARG A 202 19.61 18.25 -4.72
N ASP A 203 20.76 17.57 -4.78
CA ASP A 203 22.05 18.23 -4.91
C ASP A 203 22.19 18.91 -6.29
N GLN A 204 21.65 18.29 -7.36
CA GLN A 204 21.59 18.91 -8.69
C GLN A 204 20.66 20.13 -8.76
N LEU A 205 19.53 20.10 -8.05
CA LEU A 205 18.63 21.26 -7.94
C LEU A 205 19.29 22.39 -7.14
N ALA A 206 20.01 22.07 -6.06
CA ALA A 206 20.77 23.04 -5.29
C ALA A 206 21.88 23.68 -6.15
N LEU A 207 22.56 22.90 -7.00
CA LEU A 207 23.54 23.41 -7.96
C LEU A 207 22.91 24.34 -9.01
N LEU A 208 21.73 23.99 -9.52
CA LEU A 208 21.00 24.81 -10.50
C LEU A 208 20.57 26.16 -9.90
N GLY A 209 20.20 26.17 -8.61
CA GLY A 209 19.90 27.38 -7.86
C GLY A 209 18.59 28.06 -8.26
N ALA A 210 18.45 29.31 -7.85
CA ALA A 210 17.30 30.15 -8.19
C ALA A 210 17.36 30.61 -9.65
N GLU A 211 16.22 31.10 -10.16
CA GLU A 211 16.13 31.73 -11.47
C GLU A 211 17.21 32.82 -11.66
N PRO A 212 17.87 32.88 -12.83
CA PRO A 212 18.81 33.95 -13.14
C PRO A 212 18.15 35.32 -13.01
N THR A 213 18.86 36.30 -12.42
CA THR A 213 18.35 37.67 -12.25
C THR A 213 19.30 38.71 -12.85
N GLY A 214 18.81 39.93 -13.04
CA GLY A 214 19.60 41.05 -13.55
C GLY A 214 20.16 40.80 -14.94
N HIS A 215 21.46 41.00 -15.12
CA HIS A 215 22.13 40.83 -16.42
C HIS A 215 22.10 39.38 -16.94
N LEU A 216 22.07 38.38 -16.05
CA LEU A 216 21.99 36.97 -16.43
C LEU A 216 20.61 36.59 -16.97
N ALA A 217 19.55 37.24 -16.49
CA ALA A 217 18.19 37.06 -17.02
C ALA A 217 18.02 37.68 -18.42
N ALA A 218 18.89 38.61 -18.81
CA ALA A 218 18.91 39.21 -20.14
C ALA A 218 19.75 38.39 -21.14
N ASP A 219 20.56 37.44 -20.67
CA ASP A 219 21.38 36.57 -21.51
C ASP A 219 20.55 35.36 -22.01
N PRO A 220 20.26 35.27 -23.32
CA PRO A 220 19.44 34.18 -23.87
C PRO A 220 20.08 32.80 -23.70
N GLN A 221 21.41 32.71 -23.67
CA GLN A 221 22.12 31.44 -23.49
C GLN A 221 21.98 30.95 -22.05
N VAL A 222 22.07 31.86 -21.08
CA VAL A 222 21.88 31.53 -19.66
C VAL A 222 20.43 31.09 -19.41
N VAL A 223 19.45 31.87 -19.90
CA VAL A 223 18.02 31.55 -19.74
C VAL A 223 17.67 30.22 -20.38
N SER A 224 18.09 29.96 -21.62
CA SER A 224 17.79 28.69 -22.31
C SER A 224 18.41 27.48 -21.59
N THR A 225 19.65 27.62 -21.10
CA THR A 225 20.31 26.56 -20.32
C THR A 225 19.56 26.29 -19.02
N PHE A 226 19.17 27.34 -18.29
CA PHE A 226 18.41 27.21 -17.05
C PHE A 226 17.07 26.50 -17.26
N VAL A 227 16.33 26.87 -18.32
CA VAL A 227 15.06 26.22 -18.70
C VAL A 227 15.28 24.75 -19.03
N GLU A 228 16.26 24.43 -19.87
CA GLU A 228 16.57 23.04 -20.25
C GLU A 228 16.88 22.17 -19.03
N LYS A 229 17.76 22.65 -18.13
CA LYS A 229 18.15 21.91 -16.93
C LYS A 229 16.99 21.78 -15.94
N SER A 230 16.19 22.82 -15.75
CA SER A 230 15.00 22.78 -14.89
C SER A 230 14.00 21.71 -15.36
N LEU A 231 13.70 21.68 -16.66
CA LEU A 231 12.79 20.69 -17.23
C LEU A 231 13.35 19.27 -17.17
N LEU A 232 14.66 19.10 -17.39
CA LEU A 232 15.33 17.81 -17.26
C LEU A 232 15.22 17.27 -15.83
N LEU A 233 15.56 18.09 -14.82
CA LEU A 233 15.50 17.68 -13.42
C LEU A 233 14.06 17.40 -12.98
N SER A 234 13.09 18.22 -13.40
CA SER A 234 11.67 17.95 -13.13
C SER A 234 11.22 16.63 -13.76
N GLY A 235 11.62 16.35 -15.00
CA GLY A 235 11.28 15.07 -15.66
C GLY A 235 11.88 13.86 -14.95
N ARG A 236 13.10 13.98 -14.40
CA ARG A 236 13.71 12.92 -13.58
C ARG A 236 12.97 12.70 -12.26
N LEU A 237 12.48 13.77 -11.63
CA LEU A 237 11.62 13.65 -10.44
C LEU A 237 10.29 12.97 -10.76
N ASP A 238 9.67 13.29 -11.91
CA ASP A 238 8.44 12.62 -12.34
C ASP A 238 8.64 11.11 -12.54
N GLU A 239 9.77 10.71 -13.12
CA GLU A 239 10.10 9.29 -13.29
C GLU A 239 10.38 8.59 -11.95
N LEU A 240 11.01 9.29 -11.00
CA LEU A 240 11.21 8.76 -9.65
C LEU A 240 9.87 8.52 -8.93
N VAL A 241 8.92 9.45 -9.09
CA VAL A 241 7.56 9.29 -8.54
C VAL A 241 6.83 8.12 -9.22
N ARG A 242 6.96 7.93 -10.54
CA ARG A 242 6.38 6.75 -11.22
C ARG A 242 6.94 5.43 -10.69
N ARG A 243 8.25 5.38 -10.41
CA ARG A 243 8.86 4.20 -9.77
C ARG A 243 8.28 3.95 -8.37
N LEU A 244 8.10 5.01 -7.58
CA LEU A 244 7.41 4.92 -6.28
C LEU A 244 5.96 4.43 -6.43
N GLU A 245 5.19 4.94 -7.40
CA GLU A 245 3.81 4.50 -7.65
C GLU A 245 3.76 3.02 -8.04
N ALA A 246 4.71 2.53 -8.84
CA ALA A 246 4.83 1.11 -9.15
C ALA A 246 5.15 0.26 -7.91
N PHE A 247 6.01 0.76 -7.02
CA PHE A 247 6.34 0.09 -5.76
C PHE A 247 5.16 0.06 -4.79
N ALA A 248 4.37 1.14 -4.70
CA ALA A 248 3.11 1.15 -3.97
C ALA A 248 2.07 0.19 -4.60
N GLY A 249 2.02 0.08 -5.93
CA GLY A 249 1.19 -0.92 -6.60
C GLY A 249 1.57 -2.36 -6.23
N TYR A 250 2.86 -2.62 -6.01
CA TYR A 250 3.33 -3.91 -5.50
C TYR A 250 2.85 -4.18 -4.07
N GLU A 251 2.94 -3.19 -3.17
CA GLU A 251 2.37 -3.26 -1.82
C GLU A 251 0.90 -3.67 -1.84
N SER A 252 0.10 -3.06 -2.70
CA SER A 252 -1.33 -3.36 -2.79
C SER A 252 -1.60 -4.79 -3.28
N ILE A 253 -0.68 -5.38 -4.05
CA ILE A 253 -0.74 -6.81 -4.41
C ILE A 253 -0.47 -7.68 -3.18
N VAL A 254 0.57 -7.37 -2.39
CA VAL A 254 0.91 -8.09 -1.16
C VAL A 254 -0.23 -8.02 -0.14
N ALA A 255 -0.80 -6.83 0.09
CA ALA A 255 -1.94 -6.61 0.98
C ALA A 255 -3.16 -7.46 0.58
N ARG A 256 -3.45 -7.54 -0.73
CA ARG A 256 -4.55 -8.39 -1.24
C ARG A 256 -4.27 -9.88 -1.07
N ILE A 257 -3.01 -10.31 -1.17
CA ILE A 257 -2.63 -11.70 -0.87
C ILE A 257 -2.85 -11.99 0.62
N GLN A 258 -2.45 -11.07 1.50
CA GLN A 258 -2.70 -11.15 2.94
C GLN A 258 -4.20 -11.31 3.23
N HIS A 259 -5.06 -10.46 2.66
CA HIS A 259 -6.50 -10.56 2.86
C HIS A 259 -7.10 -11.90 2.39
N ARG A 260 -6.57 -12.47 1.29
CA ARG A 260 -6.99 -13.81 0.83
C ARG A 260 -6.54 -14.91 1.79
N GLN A 261 -5.32 -14.82 2.34
CA GLN A 261 -4.81 -15.75 3.34
C GLN A 261 -5.66 -15.71 4.61
N GLU A 262 -5.97 -14.52 5.12
CA GLU A 262 -6.85 -14.34 6.29
C GLU A 262 -8.24 -14.92 6.05
N LYS A 263 -8.83 -14.63 4.88
CA LYS A 263 -10.12 -15.19 4.50
C LYS A 263 -10.08 -16.71 4.44
N GLN A 264 -9.05 -17.29 3.83
CA GLN A 264 -8.91 -18.74 3.74
C GLN A 264 -8.73 -19.37 5.12
N ALA A 265 -7.86 -18.81 5.96
CA ALA A 265 -7.64 -19.27 7.33
C ALA A 265 -8.91 -19.18 8.20
N TRP A 266 -9.74 -18.15 7.97
CA TRP A 266 -11.05 -18.03 8.63
C TRP A 266 -12.02 -19.10 8.14
N LEU A 267 -12.13 -19.31 6.82
CA LEU A 267 -13.00 -20.35 6.24
C LEU A 267 -12.58 -21.75 6.69
N ASP A 268 -11.29 -22.04 6.72
CA ASP A 268 -10.76 -23.34 7.17
C ASP A 268 -11.09 -23.58 8.65
N ARG A 269 -11.02 -22.53 9.48
CA ARG A 269 -11.40 -22.60 10.90
C ARG A 269 -12.90 -22.83 11.09
N VAL A 270 -13.75 -22.11 10.34
CA VAL A 270 -15.20 -22.19 10.44
C VAL A 270 -15.74 -23.49 9.82
N SER A 271 -15.13 -24.01 8.77
CA SER A 271 -15.53 -25.29 8.17
C SER A 271 -15.31 -26.49 9.08
N GLY A 272 -14.53 -26.33 10.16
CA GLY A 272 -14.45 -27.32 11.25
C GLY A 272 -15.68 -27.36 12.16
N ILE A 273 -16.61 -26.40 12.05
CA ILE A 273 -17.89 -26.44 12.74
C ILE A 273 -18.83 -27.33 11.94
N ASP A 274 -19.17 -28.50 12.50
CA ASP A 274 -20.12 -29.42 11.88
C ASP A 274 -21.56 -29.00 12.21
N ASP A 275 -22.21 -28.34 11.25
CA ASP A 275 -23.60 -27.90 11.36
C ASP A 275 -24.56 -29.06 11.67
N PHE A 276 -24.27 -30.28 11.20
CA PHE A 276 -25.13 -31.43 11.43
C PHE A 276 -25.03 -31.93 12.87
N GLU A 277 -23.82 -32.01 13.43
CA GLU A 277 -23.61 -32.39 14.84
C GLU A 277 -24.31 -31.39 15.76
N HIS A 278 -24.21 -30.09 15.46
CA HIS A 278 -24.87 -29.05 16.25
C HIS A 278 -26.40 -29.11 16.15
N ALA A 279 -26.94 -29.43 14.97
CA ALA A 279 -28.38 -29.66 14.81
C ALA A 279 -28.87 -30.88 15.60
N VAL A 280 -28.12 -31.98 15.58
CA VAL A 280 -28.44 -33.20 16.35
C VAL A 280 -28.38 -32.91 17.86
N ALA A 281 -27.33 -32.23 18.33
CA ALA A 281 -27.21 -31.82 19.74
C ALA A 281 -28.38 -30.92 20.17
N THR A 282 -28.79 -29.98 19.32
CA THR A 282 -29.94 -29.10 19.61
C THR A 282 -31.24 -29.87 19.74
N GLU A 283 -31.51 -30.86 18.87
CA GLU A 283 -32.71 -31.68 18.97
C GLU A 283 -32.65 -32.64 20.17
N TRP A 284 -31.46 -33.16 20.50
CA TRP A 284 -31.26 -33.95 21.71
C TRP A 284 -31.57 -33.14 22.98
N ASP A 285 -31.03 -31.92 23.07
CA ASP A 285 -31.30 -31.02 24.20
C ASP A 285 -32.77 -30.64 24.29
N ARG A 286 -33.47 -30.48 23.15
CA ARG A 286 -34.93 -30.26 23.14
C ARG A 286 -35.68 -31.48 23.69
N ALA A 287 -35.36 -32.67 23.20
CA ALA A 287 -36.01 -33.91 23.63
C ALA A 287 -35.78 -34.19 25.13
N GLU A 288 -34.56 -33.93 25.63
CA GLU A 288 -34.25 -34.07 27.04
C GLU A 288 -34.98 -33.00 27.88
N GLY A 289 -35.09 -31.78 27.38
CA GLY A 289 -35.91 -30.73 28.00
C GLY A 289 -37.38 -31.13 28.15
N ASP A 290 -37.96 -31.74 27.11
CA ASP A 290 -39.35 -32.24 27.16
C ASP A 290 -39.50 -33.42 28.12
N ARG A 291 -38.52 -34.33 28.17
CA ARG A 291 -38.47 -35.42 29.15
C ARG A 291 -38.44 -34.88 30.58
N VAL A 292 -37.60 -33.89 30.86
CA VAL A 292 -37.49 -33.28 32.20
C VAL A 292 -38.80 -32.60 32.61
N ARG A 293 -39.47 -31.88 31.69
CA ARG A 293 -40.80 -31.30 31.96
C ARG A 293 -41.83 -32.38 32.30
N HIS A 294 -41.87 -33.44 31.51
CA HIS A 294 -42.80 -34.54 31.76
C HIS A 294 -42.57 -35.20 33.12
N LEU A 295 -41.31 -35.46 33.49
CA LEU A 295 -40.96 -35.98 34.81
C LEU A 295 -41.32 -35.02 35.95
N ALA A 296 -41.19 -33.71 35.73
CA ALA A 296 -41.60 -32.71 36.70
C ALA A 296 -43.13 -32.73 36.90
N ASP A 297 -43.90 -32.78 35.82
CA ASP A 297 -45.37 -32.88 35.87
C ASP A 297 -45.82 -34.18 36.58
N GLU A 298 -45.21 -35.32 36.23
CA GLU A 298 -45.47 -36.60 36.90
C GLU A 298 -45.13 -36.55 38.39
N SER A 299 -44.01 -35.92 38.74
CA SER A 299 -43.58 -35.77 40.13
C SER A 299 -44.54 -34.89 40.92
N ASP A 300 -45.07 -33.81 40.33
CA ASP A 300 -46.06 -32.92 40.97
C ASP A 300 -47.39 -33.65 41.22
N VAL A 301 -47.86 -34.45 40.24
CA VAL A 301 -49.05 -35.30 40.40
C VAL A 301 -48.83 -36.35 41.51
N LEU A 302 -47.69 -37.04 41.52
CA LEU A 302 -47.41 -38.04 42.55
C LEU A 302 -47.24 -37.41 43.94
N ALA A 303 -46.60 -36.24 44.01
CA ALA A 303 -46.42 -35.49 45.25
C ALA A 303 -47.77 -35.01 45.81
N SER A 304 -48.66 -34.46 44.98
CA SER A 304 -50.00 -34.04 45.41
C SER A 304 -50.82 -35.21 45.92
N ILE A 305 -50.88 -36.35 45.21
CA ILE A 305 -51.56 -37.56 45.70
C ILE A 305 -50.99 -38.01 47.05
N TYR A 306 -49.66 -38.09 47.16
CA TYR A 306 -49.02 -38.54 48.39
C TYR A 306 -49.30 -37.59 49.57
N LEU A 307 -49.16 -36.28 49.36
CA LEU A 307 -49.30 -35.28 50.41
C LEU A 307 -50.76 -35.02 50.80
N ASP A 308 -51.70 -35.08 49.86
CA ASP A 308 -53.10 -34.73 50.09
C ASP A 308 -53.95 -35.94 50.50
N GLU A 309 -53.64 -37.14 50.01
CA GLU A 309 -54.43 -38.35 50.32
C GLU A 309 -53.71 -39.29 51.29
N ILE A 310 -52.47 -39.66 50.98
CA ILE A 310 -51.80 -40.78 51.68
C ILE A 310 -51.20 -40.34 53.02
N ALA A 311 -50.49 -39.21 53.06
CA ALA A 311 -49.85 -38.71 54.26
C ALA A 311 -50.85 -38.36 55.40
N PRO A 312 -52.02 -37.74 55.13
CA PRO A 312 -53.02 -37.49 56.15
C PRO A 312 -53.67 -38.78 56.66
N LEU A 313 -53.93 -39.74 55.76
CA LEU A 313 -54.46 -41.06 56.13
C LEU A 313 -53.48 -41.82 57.03
N ALA A 314 -52.20 -41.85 56.68
CA ALA A 314 -51.15 -42.46 57.50
C ALA A 314 -51.05 -41.81 58.89
N LYS A 315 -51.13 -40.47 58.95
CA LYS A 315 -51.12 -39.71 60.21
C LYS A 315 -52.36 -39.99 61.07
N SER A 316 -53.51 -40.24 60.46
CA SER A 316 -54.74 -40.61 61.15
C SER A 316 -54.70 -42.04 61.71
N LEU A 317 -54.03 -42.97 61.03
CA LEU A 317 -53.87 -44.38 61.45
C LEU A 317 -52.83 -44.58 62.55
N THR A 318 -51.83 -43.70 62.67
CA THR A 318 -50.84 -43.72 63.76
C THR A 318 -51.33 -43.05 65.05
N ARG A 319 -52.60 -42.62 65.11
CA ARG A 319 -53.20 -41.89 66.23
C ARG A 319 -54.19 -42.78 66.99
N ASP A 320 -53.71 -43.92 67.43
CA ASP A 320 -54.21 -44.78 68.51
C ASP A 320 -53.04 -45.06 69.48
#